data_AF-A0A537KP61-F1
#
_entry.id   AF-A0A537KP61-F1
#
_cell.length_a   1.000
_cell.length_b   1.000
_cell.length_c   1.000
_cell.angle_alpha   90.00
_cell.angle_beta   90.00
_cell.angle_gamma   90.00
#
_symmetry.space_group_name_H-M   'P 1'
#
loop_
_entity.id
_entity.type
_entity.pdbx_description
1 polymer ?
#
loop_
_entity_poly.entity_id
_entity_poly.type
_entity_poly.pdbx_seq_one_letter_code
_entity_poly.pdbx_strand_id
1 'polypeptide(L)'
;MKKWSLGLLVAITSLAPLSQEKSKNDFKTLLWQISGNGLQKPSYLFGTIHMICSDDALLSDSLKNAIQNTEAVYFEVDMDNLFEMLGVVRKMKMRDDTTLADLLDKEDYQNILKTRVRCCHFRS
;
A
#
# COMPACT_ATOMS: atom_id res chain seq x y z
N MET A 1 28.78 54.30 34.48
CA MET A 1 27.86 54.09 33.34
C MET A 1 28.12 52.72 32.72
N LYS A 2 27.41 51.66 33.15
CA LYS A 2 27.36 50.34 32.49
C LYS A 2 26.41 49.43 33.27
N LYS A 3 25.11 49.47 32.95
CA LYS A 3 24.12 48.49 33.44
C LYS A 3 23.04 48.26 32.36
N TRP A 4 23.45 48.07 31.11
CA TRP A 4 22.54 47.77 29.99
C TRP A 4 22.74 46.33 29.45
N SER A 5 23.43 45.47 30.19
CA SER A 5 23.79 44.12 29.74
C SER A 5 22.86 43.01 30.23
N LEU A 6 21.86 43.27 31.07
CA LEU A 6 21.00 42.22 31.63
C LEU A 6 19.64 42.06 30.91
N GLY A 7 19.17 43.07 30.19
CA GLY A 7 17.84 43.03 29.54
C GLY A 7 17.81 42.25 28.23
N LEU A 8 18.94 42.19 27.50
CA LEU A 8 18.98 41.58 26.17
C LEU A 8 19.01 40.03 26.20
N LEU A 9 19.43 39.44 27.32
CA LEU A 9 19.55 37.98 27.46
C LEU A 9 18.22 37.28 27.80
N VAL A 10 17.20 38.03 28.24
CA VAL A 10 15.86 37.49 28.56
C VAL A 10 14.94 37.46 27.34
N ALA A 11 15.23 38.24 26.29
CA ALA A 11 14.39 38.31 25.09
C ALA A 11 14.62 37.15 24.08
N ILE A 12 15.71 36.40 24.22
CA ILE A 12 16.09 35.31 23.29
C ILE A 12 15.51 33.96 23.73
N THR A 13 15.05 33.82 24.98
CA THR A 13 14.51 32.56 25.53
C THR A 13 13.03 32.31 25.22
N SER A 14 12.34 33.22 24.52
CA SER A 14 10.92 33.10 24.16
C SER A 14 10.64 32.51 22.77
N LEU A 15 11.66 32.10 22.01
CA LEU A 15 11.45 31.19 20.88
C LEU A 15 11.43 29.75 21.40
N ALA A 16 10.25 29.32 21.85
CA ALA A 16 9.99 27.90 22.06
C ALA A 16 10.30 27.15 20.75
N PRO A 17 11.09 26.05 20.77
CA PRO A 17 11.10 25.16 19.63
C PRO A 17 9.68 24.63 19.48
N LEU A 18 9.04 24.95 18.36
CA LEU A 18 7.88 24.23 17.88
C LEU A 18 8.37 22.79 17.65
N SER A 19 8.34 21.98 18.70
CA SER A 19 8.58 20.54 18.57
C SER A 19 7.60 20.04 17.54
N GLN A 20 8.10 19.57 16.41
CA GLN A 20 7.29 18.86 15.44
C GLN A 20 6.65 17.69 16.19
N GLU A 21 5.34 17.75 16.40
CA GLU A 21 4.59 16.60 16.87
C GLU A 21 4.74 15.52 15.79
N LYS A 22 5.65 14.59 16.01
CA LYS A 22 5.82 13.43 15.14
C LYS A 22 4.56 12.60 15.35
N SER A 23 3.52 12.82 14.56
CA SER A 23 2.27 12.08 14.69
C SER A 23 2.59 10.59 14.61
N LYS A 24 2.47 9.88 15.73
CA LYS A 24 2.48 8.42 15.76
C LYS A 24 1.17 7.94 15.17
N ASN A 25 1.04 8.12 13.88
CA ASN A 25 -0.10 7.65 13.12
C ASN A 25 0.21 6.22 12.67
N ASP A 26 -0.07 5.24 13.54
CA ASP A 26 -0.05 3.80 13.24
C ASP A 26 -1.24 3.40 12.36
N PHE A 27 -1.59 4.20 11.36
CA PHE A 27 -2.67 3.88 10.43
C PHE A 27 -2.22 2.78 9.47
N LYS A 28 -2.57 1.53 9.78
CA LYS A 28 -2.43 0.40 8.86
C LYS A 28 -3.64 0.39 7.93
N THR A 29 -3.62 1.24 6.90
CA THR A 29 -4.64 1.25 5.83
C THR A 29 -3.99 1.14 4.45
N LEU A 30 -4.67 0.43 3.56
CA LEU A 30 -4.35 0.41 2.13
C LEU A 30 -5.17 1.43 1.34
N LEU A 31 -6.23 2.00 1.91
CA LEU A 31 -7.10 2.98 1.26
C LEU A 31 -6.76 4.39 1.72
N TRP A 32 -6.44 5.26 0.75
CA TRP A 32 -6.08 6.65 0.95
C TRP A 32 -7.00 7.57 0.14
N GLN A 33 -7.48 8.63 0.77
CA GLN A 33 -8.25 9.68 0.12
C GLN A 33 -7.32 10.84 -0.26
N ILE A 34 -7.46 11.34 -1.49
CA ILE A 34 -6.73 12.46 -2.06
C ILE A 34 -7.74 13.58 -2.30
N SER A 35 -7.49 14.76 -1.73
CA SER A 35 -8.35 15.94 -1.87
C SER A 35 -7.51 17.22 -1.93
N GLY A 36 -8.07 18.32 -2.44
CA GLY A 36 -7.39 19.61 -2.57
C GLY A 36 -6.88 19.87 -3.99
N ASN A 37 -5.95 20.82 -4.15
CA ASN A 37 -5.36 21.22 -5.45
C ASN A 37 -6.39 21.47 -6.58
N GLY A 38 -7.54 22.06 -6.26
CA GLY A 38 -8.60 22.33 -7.23
C GLY A 38 -9.48 21.12 -7.61
N LEU A 39 -9.30 19.96 -6.97
CA LEU A 39 -10.19 18.81 -7.14
C LEU A 39 -11.60 19.13 -6.61
N GLN A 40 -12.61 18.99 -7.49
CA GLN A 40 -14.02 19.19 -7.13
C GLN A 40 -14.61 18.00 -6.35
N LYS A 41 -14.04 16.81 -6.52
CA LYS A 41 -14.39 15.57 -5.82
C LYS A 41 -13.10 14.88 -5.38
N PRO A 42 -13.10 14.14 -4.25
CA PRO A 42 -11.92 13.40 -3.83
C PRO A 42 -11.60 12.26 -4.81
N SER A 43 -10.32 11.95 -4.91
CA SER A 43 -9.83 10.72 -5.54
C SER A 43 -9.39 9.74 -4.47
N TYR A 44 -9.33 8.44 -4.80
CA TYR A 44 -8.89 7.41 -3.86
C TYR A 44 -7.76 6.59 -4.45
N LEU A 45 -6.75 6.29 -3.64
CA LEU A 45 -5.69 5.37 -3.97
C LEU A 45 -5.79 4.17 -3.04
N PHE A 46 -6.00 3.00 -3.61
CA PHE A 46 -5.89 1.74 -2.90
C PHE A 46 -4.53 1.10 -3.19
N GLY A 47 -3.94 0.44 -2.20
CA GLY A 47 -2.70 -0.32 -2.36
C GLY A 47 -2.83 -1.47 -3.37
N THR A 48 -1.74 -2.19 -3.62
CA THR A 48 -1.76 -3.30 -4.58
C THR A 48 -2.51 -4.51 -4.03
N ILE A 49 -3.30 -5.15 -4.90
CA ILE A 49 -3.89 -6.47 -4.65
C ILE A 49 -3.27 -7.42 -5.65
N HIS A 50 -2.49 -8.39 -5.16
CA HIS A 50 -2.00 -9.48 -6.00
C HIS A 50 -3.09 -10.55 -6.10
N MET A 51 -3.68 -10.70 -7.29
CA MET A 51 -4.60 -11.78 -7.71
C MET A 51 -5.08 -12.68 -6.57
N ILE A 52 -6.14 -12.24 -5.88
CA ILE A 52 -6.73 -12.95 -4.75
C ILE A 52 -7.82 -13.92 -5.24
N CYS A 53 -8.04 -15.00 -4.50
CA CYS A 53 -9.18 -15.86 -4.77
C CYS A 53 -10.51 -15.15 -4.56
N SER A 54 -11.51 -15.45 -5.40
CA SER A 54 -12.84 -14.85 -5.28
C SER A 54 -13.43 -14.99 -3.88
N ASP A 55 -13.23 -16.16 -3.23
CA ASP A 55 -13.75 -16.42 -1.89
C ASP A 55 -13.04 -15.61 -0.80
N ASP A 56 -11.80 -15.19 -1.04
CA ASP A 56 -10.98 -14.42 -0.10
C ASP A 56 -10.97 -12.91 -0.48
N ALA A 57 -11.61 -12.51 -1.59
CA ALA A 57 -11.68 -11.14 -2.12
C ALA A 57 -12.67 -10.23 -1.35
N LEU A 58 -12.54 -10.18 -0.03
CA LEU A 58 -13.43 -9.41 0.82
C LEU A 58 -13.06 -7.93 0.80
N LEU A 59 -13.85 -7.11 0.10
CA LEU A 59 -13.72 -5.66 0.11
C LEU A 59 -14.32 -5.07 1.40
N SER A 60 -13.58 -4.18 2.06
CA SER A 60 -14.10 -3.44 3.22
C SER A 60 -15.21 -2.48 2.81
N ASP A 61 -16.10 -2.14 3.73
CA ASP A 61 -17.20 -1.23 3.43
C ASP A 61 -16.72 0.18 3.03
N SER A 62 -15.59 0.62 3.58
CA SER A 62 -14.93 1.87 3.15
C SER A 62 -14.45 1.82 1.70
N LEU A 63 -13.90 0.69 1.25
CA LEU A 63 -13.46 0.53 -0.14
C LEU A 63 -14.66 0.43 -1.09
N LYS A 64 -15.71 -0.32 -0.71
CA LYS A 64 -16.97 -0.35 -1.48
C LYS A 64 -17.57 1.05 -1.63
N ASN A 65 -17.60 1.82 -0.55
CA ASN A 65 -18.11 3.18 -0.58
C ASN A 65 -17.25 4.08 -1.48
N ALA A 66 -15.92 3.98 -1.42
CA ALA A 66 -15.04 4.72 -2.32
C ALA A 66 -15.34 4.39 -3.80
N ILE A 67 -15.43 3.11 -4.16
CA ILE A 67 -15.75 2.66 -5.52
C ILE A 67 -17.11 3.20 -5.99
N GLN A 68 -18.13 3.17 -5.14
CA GLN A 68 -19.48 3.66 -5.47
C GLN A 68 -19.55 5.18 -5.68
N ASN A 69 -18.64 5.95 -5.07
CA ASN A 69 -18.65 7.42 -5.14
C ASN A 69 -17.67 7.99 -6.17
N THR A 70 -16.88 7.13 -6.83
CA THR A 70 -15.98 7.52 -7.91
C THR A 70 -16.61 7.31 -9.28
N GLU A 71 -16.31 8.20 -10.22
CA GLU A 71 -16.84 8.13 -11.59
C GLU A 71 -16.15 7.07 -12.45
N ALA A 72 -14.89 6.75 -12.13
CA ALA A 72 -14.09 5.76 -12.84
C ALA A 72 -13.13 5.05 -11.88
N VAL A 73 -12.82 3.79 -12.19
CA VAL A 73 -11.85 2.96 -11.45
C VAL A 73 -10.76 2.53 -12.42
N TYR A 74 -9.50 2.72 -12.02
CA TYR A 74 -8.33 2.30 -12.79
C TYR A 74 -7.56 1.24 -12.01
N PHE A 75 -7.11 0.20 -12.70
CA PHE A 75 -6.32 -0.89 -12.13
C PHE A 75 -4.85 -0.78 -12.53
N GLU A 76 -3.99 -1.58 -11.89
CA GLU A 76 -2.56 -1.66 -12.22
C GLU A 76 -2.31 -2.17 -13.65
N VAL A 77 -3.21 -2.99 -14.17
CA VAL A 77 -3.13 -3.58 -15.50
C VAL A 77 -4.43 -3.30 -16.25
N ASP A 78 -4.31 -2.93 -17.52
CA ASP A 78 -5.46 -2.84 -18.41
C ASP A 78 -5.88 -4.26 -18.83
N MET A 79 -6.97 -4.74 -18.26
CA MET A 79 -7.50 -6.08 -18.56
C MET A 79 -8.24 -6.14 -19.91
N ASP A 80 -8.60 -4.99 -20.48
CA ASP A 80 -9.21 -4.91 -21.81
C ASP A 80 -8.15 -4.92 -22.92
N ASN A 81 -6.88 -4.68 -22.56
CA ASN A 81 -5.75 -4.74 -23.47
C ASN A 81 -5.16 -6.16 -23.58
N LEU A 82 -5.45 -6.84 -24.68
CA LEU A 82 -4.94 -8.18 -24.96
C LEU A 82 -3.41 -8.28 -24.92
N PHE A 83 -2.68 -7.25 -25.35
CA PHE A 83 -1.22 -7.26 -25.37
C PHE A 83 -0.63 -7.22 -23.95
N GLU A 84 -1.20 -6.38 -23.08
CA GLU A 84 -0.82 -6.34 -21.66
C GLU A 84 -1.13 -7.66 -20.97
N MET A 85 -2.30 -8.25 -21.27
CA MET A 85 -2.68 -9.56 -20.73
C MET A 85 -1.73 -10.68 -21.14
N LEU A 86 -1.32 -10.73 -22.41
CA LEU A 86 -0.30 -11.68 -22.87
C LEU A 86 1.04 -11.45 -22.16
N GLY A 87 1.40 -10.20 -21.86
CA GLY A 87 2.59 -9.86 -21.10
C GLY A 87 2.55 -10.40 -19.67
N VAL A 88 1.41 -10.27 -18.98
CA VAL A 88 1.20 -10.80 -17.62
C VAL A 88 1.29 -12.33 -17.62
N VAL A 89 0.54 -13.01 -18.49
CA VAL A 89 0.49 -14.48 -18.54
C VAL A 89 1.87 -15.09 -18.78
N ARG A 90 2.70 -14.49 -19.65
CA ARG A 90 4.08 -14.94 -19.88
C ARG A 90 4.98 -14.83 -18.64
N LYS A 91 4.67 -13.91 -17.73
CA LYS A 91 5.43 -13.66 -16.49
C LYS A 91 4.82 -14.36 -15.27
N MET A 92 3.69 -15.06 -15.40
CA MET A 92 3.06 -15.78 -14.30
C MET A 92 3.80 -17.08 -13.91
N LYS A 93 4.55 -17.68 -14.84
CA LYS A 93 5.36 -18.87 -14.56
C LYS A 93 6.72 -18.47 -13.97
N MET A 94 7.26 -19.33 -13.09
CA MET A 94 8.64 -19.19 -12.65
C MET A 94 9.60 -19.36 -13.83
N ARG A 95 10.80 -18.79 -13.68
CA ARG A 95 11.84 -18.85 -14.71
C ARG A 95 12.39 -20.28 -14.85
N ASP A 96 12.94 -20.56 -16.03
CA ASP A 96 13.70 -21.78 -16.31
C ASP A 96 12.88 -23.07 -16.13
N ASP A 97 11.56 -23.00 -16.33
CA ASP A 97 10.60 -24.11 -16.16
C ASP A 97 10.67 -24.80 -14.78
N THR A 98 11.19 -24.09 -13.77
CA THR A 98 11.30 -24.59 -12.40
C THR A 98 10.02 -24.38 -11.61
N THR A 99 9.86 -25.16 -10.55
CA THR A 99 8.79 -25.00 -9.57
C THR A 99 9.36 -24.69 -8.20
N LEU A 100 8.51 -24.20 -7.30
CA LEU A 100 8.92 -23.99 -5.90
C LEU A 100 9.38 -25.29 -5.23
N ALA A 101 8.89 -26.45 -5.69
CA ALA A 101 9.31 -27.76 -5.19
C ALA A 101 10.72 -28.15 -5.64
N ASP A 102 11.18 -27.63 -6.78
CA ASP A 102 12.53 -27.91 -7.30
C ASP A 102 13.61 -27.08 -6.59
N LEU A 103 13.22 -25.94 -6.01
CA LEU A 103 14.13 -24.97 -5.37
C LEU A 103 14.27 -25.16 -3.86
N LEU A 104 13.38 -25.92 -3.24
CA LEU A 104 13.31 -26.08 -1.79
C LEU A 104 13.53 -27.53 -1.38
N ASP A 105 14.07 -27.70 -0.17
CA ASP A 105 14.08 -29.02 0.44
C ASP A 105 12.65 -29.44 0.82
N LYS A 106 12.50 -30.74 1.12
CA LYS A 106 11.18 -31.29 1.42
C LYS A 106 10.57 -30.66 2.67
N GLU A 107 11.38 -30.31 3.67
CA GLU A 107 10.86 -29.78 4.93
C GLU A 107 10.32 -28.35 4.76
N ASP A 108 11.09 -27.48 4.12
CA ASP A 108 10.73 -26.10 3.83
C ASP A 108 9.54 -26.03 2.88
N TYR A 109 9.52 -26.89 1.86
CA TYR A 109 8.36 -26.99 0.97
C TYR A 109 7.08 -27.35 1.74
N GLN A 110 7.15 -28.33 2.65
CA GLN A 110 6.00 -28.72 3.49
C GLN A 110 5.59 -27.61 4.47
N ASN A 111 6.54 -26.85 5.01
CA ASN A 111 6.24 -25.71 5.88
C ASN A 111 5.52 -24.57 5.13
N ILE A 112 5.91 -24.31 3.88
CA ILE A 112 5.21 -23.35 3.03
C ILE A 112 3.80 -23.82 2.70
N LEU A 113 3.59 -25.11 2.38
CA LEU A 113 2.24 -25.63 2.11
C LEU A 113 1.30 -25.47 3.32
N LYS A 114 1.81 -25.65 4.54
CA LYS A 114 1.04 -25.46 5.79
C LYS A 114 0.70 -23.99 6.06
N THR A 115 1.60 -23.08 5.69
CA THR A 115 1.49 -21.64 5.98
C THR A 115 0.85 -20.85 4.83
N ARG A 116 0.60 -21.51 3.68
CA ARG A 116 0.09 -20.88 2.46
C ARG A 116 -1.27 -20.23 2.73
N VAL A 117 -1.29 -18.90 2.74
CA VAL A 117 -2.46 -18.09 2.36
C VAL A 117 -2.95 -18.68 1.04
N ARG A 118 -4.22 -19.07 0.95
CA ARG A 118 -4.80 -19.76 -0.21
C ARG A 118 -4.68 -18.92 -1.48
N CYS A 119 -3.50 -18.90 -2.11
CA CYS A 119 -3.30 -18.30 -3.41
C CYS A 119 -3.89 -19.27 -4.45
N CYS A 120 -4.78 -18.74 -5.28
CA CYS A 120 -5.64 -19.50 -6.20
C CYS A 120 -4.91 -20.44 -7.17
N HIS A 121 -3.63 -20.20 -7.42
CA HIS A 121 -2.86 -20.91 -8.45
C HIS A 121 -2.08 -22.11 -7.95
N PHE A 122 -2.19 -22.44 -6.66
CA PHE A 122 -1.34 -23.44 -6.01
C PHE A 122 -2.12 -24.65 -5.47
N ARG A 123 -3.35 -24.81 -5.96
CA ARG A 123 -4.30 -25.85 -5.53
C ARG A 123 -4.44 -27.02 -6.52
N SER A 124 -3.59 -27.05 -7.54
CA SER A 124 -3.49 -28.14 -8.54
C SER A 124 -2.24 -28.96 -8.31
#